data_AF-A0AAD9EX83-F1
#
_entry.id   AF-A0AAD9EX83-F1
#
_cell.length_a   1.000
_cell.length_b   1.000
_cell.length_c   1.000
_cell.angle_alpha   90.00
_cell.angle_beta   90.00
_cell.angle_gamma   90.00
#
_symmetry.space_group_name_H-M   'P 1'
#
loop_
_entity.id
_entity.type
_entity.pdbx_description
1 polymer ?
#
loop_
_entity_poly.entity_id
_entity_poly.type
_entity_poly.pdbx_seq_one_letter_code
_entity_poly.pdbx_strand_id
1 'polypeptide(L)'
;MNSIEGVAKVKNLTQPAILDVSFFKGVPDSPYWVLSTDYQSYSLVYSCTDYYGMFHIDFAWILARTRLLNKEVVSQLHDELVSAGVNINKLLVSDQAGCERSKAKINERPIIGILAQNSRYLPPSSTGYIASSYVKFLESGGARVVPIMVNREAEEYKRLFNSINGVLLPGGSANITSSGYQRASKIFYELAIEANKRGDYFPVWGTCLGYEQLTVLTSGEKLLTRTNTSGVALPLLFTKEAKQSRMFKNFPAELMEALASEPLTENSHKWSVSVLTHKTNKDLKNFYKVLSTNTDGEIEFVSTVEAYDYPIYGTQWHPEKNAFEWRRPYISHSPSAVMSTFYMAQFFVNEARNNFHTFESEEEERSALIYNYNPVHSAPNSGFEQKYIF
;
A
#
# COMPACT_ATOMS: atom_id res chain seq x y z
N MET A 1 12.87 -28.43 13.71
CA MET A 1 11.54 -27.80 13.65
C MET A 1 11.80 -26.33 13.33
N ASN A 2 11.41 -25.85 12.15
CA ASN A 2 11.84 -24.53 11.65
C ASN A 2 10.80 -23.44 11.88
N SER A 3 9.59 -23.83 12.30
CA SER A 3 8.52 -22.95 12.76
C SER A 3 7.57 -23.75 13.65
N ILE A 4 6.78 -23.04 14.47
CA ILE A 4 5.69 -23.56 15.28
C ILE A 4 4.55 -22.55 15.21
N GLU A 5 3.31 -23.01 15.13
CA GLU A 5 2.12 -22.17 15.13
C GLU A 5 1.35 -22.40 16.43
N GLY A 6 0.75 -21.35 16.98
CA GLY A 6 0.00 -21.43 18.22
C GLY A 6 -1.07 -20.36 18.33
N VAL A 7 -1.99 -20.55 19.27
CA VAL A 7 -3.09 -19.64 19.55
C VAL A 7 -2.89 -19.06 20.95
N ALA A 8 -2.92 -17.74 21.07
CA ALA A 8 -2.89 -17.03 22.34
C ALA A 8 -4.24 -16.34 22.60
N LYS A 9 -4.76 -16.45 23.82
CA LYS A 9 -6.05 -15.86 24.21
C LYS A 9 -5.89 -15.07 25.50
N VAL A 10 -6.55 -13.91 25.57
CA VAL A 10 -6.66 -13.16 26.82
C VAL A 10 -7.66 -13.86 27.72
N LYS A 11 -7.20 -14.39 28.86
CA LYS A 11 -8.03 -15.11 29.81
C LYS A 11 -8.94 -14.18 30.61
N ASN A 12 -8.38 -13.02 31.00
CA ASN A 12 -9.07 -12.02 31.79
C ASN A 12 -8.80 -10.63 31.20
N LEU A 13 -9.86 -9.95 30.78
CA LEU A 13 -9.77 -8.62 30.16
C LEU A 13 -9.19 -7.55 31.11
N THR A 14 -9.23 -7.76 32.43
CA THR A 14 -8.60 -6.85 33.40
C THR A 14 -7.09 -7.06 33.53
N GLN A 15 -6.55 -8.15 32.98
CA GLN A 15 -5.13 -8.49 32.97
C GLN A 15 -4.69 -8.91 31.56
N PRO A 16 -4.75 -8.00 30.57
CA PRO A 16 -4.55 -8.33 29.16
C PRO A 16 -3.14 -8.83 28.82
N ALA A 17 -2.16 -8.61 29.70
CA ALA A 17 -0.79 -9.09 29.57
C ALA A 17 -0.62 -10.58 29.97
N ILE A 18 -1.67 -11.22 30.51
CA ILE A 18 -1.66 -12.64 30.88
C ILE A 18 -2.48 -13.42 29.86
N LEU A 19 -1.79 -14.26 29.09
CA LEU A 19 -2.35 -15.01 27.98
C LEU A 19 -2.37 -16.51 28.30
N ASP A 20 -3.42 -17.21 27.88
CA ASP A 20 -3.41 -18.67 27.77
C ASP A 20 -2.96 -19.02 26.34
N VAL A 21 -1.82 -19.73 26.22
CA VAL A 21 -1.17 -20.04 24.93
C VAL A 21 -1.12 -21.54 24.69
N SER A 22 -1.51 -21.96 23.48
CA SER A 22 -1.53 -23.35 23.03
C SER A 22 -0.80 -23.49 21.71
N PHE A 23 0.14 -24.45 21.62
CA PHE A 23 0.86 -24.76 20.37
C PHE A 23 0.43 -26.09 19.74
N PHE A 24 -0.20 -26.98 20.52
CA PHE A 24 -0.56 -28.32 20.06
C PHE A 24 -1.95 -28.70 20.55
N LYS A 25 -2.78 -29.21 19.63
CA LYS A 25 -4.12 -29.68 19.98
C LYS A 25 -4.05 -30.85 20.98
N GLY A 26 -4.77 -30.73 22.08
CA GLY A 26 -4.83 -31.75 23.13
C GLY A 26 -3.81 -31.57 24.26
N VAL A 27 -2.93 -30.57 24.17
CA VAL A 27 -2.05 -30.15 25.27
C VAL A 27 -2.72 -28.97 26.00
N PRO A 28 -2.75 -28.95 27.35
CA PRO A 28 -3.28 -27.83 28.12
C PRO A 28 -2.58 -26.51 27.79
N ASP A 29 -3.36 -25.43 27.77
CA ASP A 29 -2.85 -24.08 27.56
C ASP A 29 -1.88 -23.71 28.70
N SER A 30 -0.78 -23.04 28.35
CA SER A 30 0.22 -22.58 29.32
C SER A 30 0.08 -21.06 29.54
N PRO A 31 0.26 -20.57 30.78
CA PRO A 31 0.14 -19.14 31.08
C PRO A 31 1.37 -18.39 30.58
N TYR A 32 1.20 -17.40 29.72
CA TYR A 32 2.26 -16.53 29.21
C TYR A 32 2.03 -15.12 29.74
N TRP A 33 2.92 -14.66 30.60
CA TRP A 33 2.87 -13.35 31.23
C TRP A 33 3.85 -12.45 30.50
N VAL A 34 3.35 -11.46 29.78
CA VAL A 34 4.19 -10.43 29.15
C VAL A 34 4.58 -9.43 30.23
N LEU A 35 5.81 -9.54 30.73
CA LEU A 35 6.33 -8.69 31.80
C LEU A 35 6.72 -7.30 31.29
N SER A 36 7.27 -7.23 30.07
CA SER A 36 7.72 -5.98 29.43
C SER A 36 7.79 -6.15 27.92
N THR A 37 7.35 -5.15 27.16
CA THR A 37 7.49 -5.15 25.70
C THR A 37 7.41 -3.72 25.18
N ASP A 38 8.21 -3.42 24.16
CA ASP A 38 8.15 -2.15 23.43
C ASP A 38 7.26 -2.24 22.18
N TYR A 39 6.64 -3.40 21.95
CA TYR A 39 5.86 -3.78 20.76
C TYR A 39 6.62 -3.74 19.42
N GLN A 40 7.87 -3.29 19.41
CA GLN A 40 8.65 -3.02 18.20
C GLN A 40 9.86 -3.92 18.07
N SER A 41 10.64 -4.12 19.13
CA SER A 41 11.91 -4.84 19.08
C SER A 41 11.95 -6.05 20.00
N TYR A 42 11.27 -6.03 21.16
CA TYR A 42 11.36 -7.11 22.14
C TYR A 42 10.05 -7.40 22.89
N SER A 43 9.99 -8.60 23.48
CA SER A 43 9.02 -8.96 24.52
C SER A 43 9.69 -9.87 25.57
N LEU A 44 9.54 -9.52 26.84
CA LEU A 44 9.95 -10.31 27.98
C LEU A 44 8.74 -11.10 28.48
N VAL A 45 8.82 -12.43 28.36
CA VAL A 45 7.73 -13.33 28.69
C VAL A 45 8.16 -14.29 29.79
N TYR A 46 7.32 -14.44 30.80
CA TYR A 46 7.47 -15.45 31.85
C TYR A 46 6.28 -16.40 31.85
N SER A 47 6.52 -17.66 32.11
CA SER A 47 5.50 -18.69 32.26
C SER A 47 5.83 -19.52 33.48
N CYS A 48 4.86 -19.75 34.35
CA CYS A 48 5.03 -20.63 35.50
C CYS A 48 3.74 -21.43 35.70
N THR A 49 3.88 -22.75 35.76
CA THR A 49 2.78 -23.68 36.00
C THR A 49 3.06 -24.46 37.28
N ASP A 50 2.16 -24.34 38.25
CA ASP A 50 2.19 -25.10 39.50
C ASP A 50 1.49 -26.45 39.31
N TYR A 51 2.13 -27.52 39.78
CA TYR A 51 1.61 -28.88 39.74
C TYR A 51 1.18 -29.33 41.13
N TYR A 52 0.00 -28.85 41.54
CA TYR A 52 -0.68 -29.21 42.78
C TYR A 52 0.20 -29.05 44.04
N GLY A 53 1.04 -28.01 44.06
CA GLY A 53 1.94 -27.69 45.17
C GLY A 53 3.11 -28.65 45.38
N MET A 54 3.31 -29.64 44.50
CA MET A 54 4.46 -30.55 44.58
C MET A 54 5.72 -29.93 43.98
N PHE A 55 5.58 -29.28 42.84
CA PHE A 55 6.63 -28.53 42.15
C PHE A 55 6.00 -27.56 41.16
N HIS A 56 6.79 -26.60 40.68
CA HIS A 56 6.43 -25.74 39.56
C HIS A 56 7.43 -25.95 38.42
N ILE A 57 6.98 -25.65 37.20
CA ILE A 57 7.83 -25.53 36.03
C ILE A 57 7.70 -24.12 35.52
N ASP A 58 8.82 -23.42 35.45
CA ASP A 58 8.91 -22.05 34.96
C ASP A 58 9.80 -21.94 33.71
N PHE A 59 9.46 -20.95 32.89
CA PHE A 59 10.20 -20.55 31.70
C PHE A 59 10.25 -19.04 31.62
N ALA A 60 11.38 -18.52 31.15
CA ALA A 60 11.56 -17.12 30.83
C ALA A 60 12.13 -16.99 29.42
N TRP A 61 11.57 -16.08 28.63
CA TRP A 61 12.03 -15.78 27.28
C TRP A 61 12.22 -14.28 27.09
N ILE A 62 13.38 -13.90 26.57
CA ILE A 62 13.59 -12.61 25.93
C ILE A 62 13.42 -12.83 24.42
N LEU A 63 12.29 -12.42 23.89
CA LEU A 63 11.94 -12.57 22.48
C LEU A 63 12.36 -11.31 21.74
N ALA A 64 13.15 -11.48 20.67
CA ALA A 64 13.65 -10.38 19.84
C ALA A 64 13.04 -10.44 18.43
N ARG A 65 12.77 -9.28 17.82
CA ARG A 65 12.41 -9.21 16.38
C ARG A 65 13.60 -9.33 15.44
N THR A 66 14.80 -9.03 15.94
CA THR A 66 16.07 -9.09 15.21
C THR A 66 17.01 -10.10 15.85
N ARG A 67 18.02 -10.59 15.11
CA ARG A 67 18.99 -11.59 15.62
C ARG A 67 19.80 -11.09 16.82
N LEU A 68 19.99 -9.78 16.91
CA LEU A 68 20.70 -9.13 17.99
C LEU A 68 19.77 -8.09 18.59
N LEU A 69 19.65 -8.13 19.91
CA LEU A 69 19.12 -7.02 20.70
C LEU A 69 20.28 -6.16 21.16
N ASN A 70 20.00 -4.88 21.34
CA ASN A 70 20.91 -3.93 21.94
C ASN A 70 21.30 -4.42 23.36
N LYS A 71 22.58 -4.28 23.73
CA LYS A 71 23.11 -4.82 24.99
C LYS A 71 22.51 -4.13 26.22
N GLU A 72 22.26 -2.82 26.13
CA GLU A 72 21.63 -2.05 27.19
C GLU A 72 20.20 -2.53 27.43
N VAL A 73 19.44 -2.81 26.36
CA VAL A 73 18.09 -3.41 26.46
C VAL A 73 18.15 -4.78 27.13
N VAL A 74 19.07 -5.66 26.71
CA VAL A 74 19.21 -6.98 27.33
C VAL A 74 19.55 -6.88 28.82
N SER A 75 20.43 -5.93 29.20
CA SER A 75 20.75 -5.68 30.61
C SER A 75 19.51 -5.27 31.41
N GLN A 76 18.71 -4.35 30.89
CA GLN A 76 17.45 -3.93 31.52
C GLN A 76 16.50 -5.11 31.74
N LEU A 77 16.32 -5.97 30.73
CA LEU A 77 15.43 -7.13 30.83
C LEU A 77 15.95 -8.19 31.80
N HIS A 78 17.27 -8.33 31.93
CA HIS A 78 17.87 -9.17 32.97
C HIS A 78 17.58 -8.61 34.36
N ASP A 79 17.68 -7.30 34.57
CA ASP A 79 17.38 -6.67 35.86
C ASP A 79 15.89 -6.85 36.23
N GLU A 80 14.98 -6.75 35.25
CA GLU A 80 13.55 -7.03 35.45
C GLU A 80 13.30 -8.50 35.85
N LEU A 81 13.97 -9.45 35.21
CA LEU A 81 13.88 -10.88 35.56
C LEU A 81 14.44 -11.17 36.96
N VAL A 82 15.58 -10.60 37.30
CA VAL A 82 16.18 -10.73 38.65
C VAL A 82 15.24 -10.15 39.70
N SER A 83 14.64 -8.98 39.42
CA SER A 83 13.66 -8.34 40.31
C SER A 83 12.40 -9.20 40.52
N ALA A 84 12.03 -9.99 39.51
CA ALA A 84 10.95 -10.96 39.57
C ALA A 84 11.35 -12.31 40.23
N GLY A 85 12.60 -12.46 40.66
CA GLY A 85 13.12 -13.67 41.32
C GLY A 85 13.60 -14.76 40.36
N VAL A 86 13.75 -14.46 39.07
CA VAL A 86 14.22 -15.42 38.06
C VAL A 86 15.74 -15.49 38.05
N ASN A 87 16.30 -16.69 38.11
CA ASN A 87 17.75 -16.89 38.03
C ASN A 87 18.24 -16.83 36.58
N ILE A 88 18.73 -15.66 36.16
CA ILE A 88 19.20 -15.40 34.79
C ILE A 88 20.38 -16.28 34.34
N ASN A 89 21.14 -16.89 35.26
CA ASN A 89 22.23 -17.81 34.91
C ASN A 89 21.73 -19.10 34.23
N LYS A 90 20.43 -19.38 34.32
CA LYS A 90 19.79 -20.51 33.61
C LYS A 90 19.32 -20.14 32.20
N LEU A 91 19.39 -18.87 31.80
CA LEU A 91 19.03 -18.46 30.44
C LEU A 91 20.05 -18.97 29.44
N LEU A 92 19.55 -19.55 28.36
CA LEU A 92 20.35 -20.00 27.24
C LEU A 92 20.21 -19.00 26.09
N VAL A 93 21.34 -18.48 25.62
CA VAL A 93 21.35 -17.66 24.41
C VAL A 93 21.08 -18.58 23.23
N SER A 94 20.02 -18.30 22.48
CA SER A 94 19.69 -19.06 21.28
C SER A 94 20.77 -18.85 20.22
N ASP A 95 21.36 -19.93 19.71
CA ASP A 95 22.26 -19.85 18.57
C ASP A 95 21.45 -19.46 17.31
N GLN A 96 21.82 -18.33 16.72
CA GLN A 96 21.21 -17.76 15.52
C GLN A 96 22.20 -17.77 14.34
N ALA A 97 23.36 -18.44 14.47
CA ALA A 97 24.30 -18.69 13.38
C ALA A 97 23.72 -19.73 12.41
N GLY A 98 24.08 -19.65 11.12
CA GLY A 98 23.59 -20.59 10.09
C GLY A 98 22.10 -20.46 9.75
N CYS A 99 21.32 -19.65 10.47
CA CYS A 99 19.97 -19.25 10.08
C CYS A 99 20.05 -18.20 8.96
N GLU A 100 20.55 -18.53 7.76
CA GLU A 100 20.43 -17.62 6.62
C GLU A 100 18.97 -17.21 6.50
N ARG A 101 18.67 -15.91 6.67
CA ARG A 101 17.40 -15.40 6.16
C ARG A 101 17.50 -15.74 4.69
N SER A 102 16.69 -16.66 4.19
CA SER A 102 16.33 -16.58 2.78
C SER A 102 15.96 -15.11 2.61
N LYS A 103 16.74 -14.34 1.83
CA LYS A 103 16.30 -13.00 1.46
C LYS A 103 14.87 -13.23 1.00
N ALA A 104 13.90 -12.55 1.62
CA ALA A 104 12.53 -12.64 1.18
C ALA A 104 12.60 -12.52 -0.35
N LYS A 105 12.07 -13.51 -1.07
CA LYS A 105 12.14 -13.49 -2.52
C LYS A 105 11.53 -12.15 -2.92
N ILE A 106 12.25 -11.35 -3.71
CA ILE A 106 11.80 -10.04 -4.16
C ILE A 106 11.96 -10.06 -5.67
N ASN A 107 10.93 -9.62 -6.38
CA ASN A 107 11.02 -9.38 -7.81
C ASN A 107 11.72 -8.03 -8.05
N GLU A 108 12.99 -8.06 -8.46
CA GLU A 108 13.78 -6.85 -8.71
C GLU A 108 13.52 -6.21 -10.08
N ARG A 109 12.67 -6.82 -10.92
CA ARG A 109 12.35 -6.33 -12.28
C ARG A 109 10.84 -6.17 -12.49
N PRO A 110 10.10 -5.51 -11.57
CA PRO A 110 8.65 -5.45 -11.63
C PRO A 110 8.17 -4.72 -12.90
N ILE A 111 7.10 -5.24 -13.48
CA ILE A 111 6.39 -4.65 -14.61
C ILE A 111 5.01 -4.25 -14.14
N ILE A 112 4.64 -2.98 -14.25
CA ILE A 112 3.36 -2.46 -13.81
C ILE A 112 2.55 -2.01 -15.02
N GLY A 113 1.30 -2.45 -15.09
CA GLY A 113 0.39 -2.03 -16.14
C GLY A 113 -0.20 -0.65 -15.85
N ILE A 114 -0.29 0.22 -16.86
CA ILE A 114 -1.05 1.48 -16.75
C ILE A 114 -2.26 1.41 -17.68
N LEU A 115 -3.44 1.64 -17.14
CA LEU A 115 -4.66 1.61 -17.93
C LEU A 115 -4.78 2.82 -18.85
N ALA A 116 -4.87 2.58 -20.16
CA ALA A 116 -5.18 3.60 -21.14
C ALA A 116 -6.63 4.09 -20.99
N GLN A 117 -6.94 5.23 -21.58
CA GLN A 117 -8.31 5.74 -21.58
C GLN A 117 -8.69 6.34 -22.93
N ASN A 118 -9.96 6.25 -23.29
CA ASN A 118 -10.49 6.93 -24.48
C ASN A 118 -10.65 8.42 -24.22
N SER A 119 -10.52 9.24 -25.26
CA SER A 119 -10.84 10.66 -25.22
C SER A 119 -11.42 11.10 -26.55
N ARG A 120 -12.43 11.99 -26.50
CA ARG A 120 -13.05 12.58 -27.71
C ARG A 120 -12.12 13.50 -28.49
N TYR A 121 -10.99 13.89 -27.89
CA TYR A 121 -9.98 14.76 -28.49
C TYR A 121 -8.83 13.98 -29.14
N LEU A 122 -8.90 12.65 -29.16
CA LEU A 122 -7.92 11.83 -29.89
C LEU A 122 -8.33 11.66 -31.36
N PRO A 123 -7.37 11.39 -32.26
CA PRO A 123 -7.67 10.98 -33.63
C PRO A 123 -8.68 9.81 -33.66
N PRO A 124 -9.59 9.75 -34.65
CA PRO A 124 -10.60 8.69 -34.72
C PRO A 124 -10.05 7.26 -34.77
N SER A 125 -8.82 7.08 -35.27
CA SER A 125 -8.14 5.78 -35.35
C SER A 125 -7.48 5.36 -34.02
N SER A 126 -7.43 6.24 -33.03
CA SER A 126 -6.76 5.96 -31.76
C SER A 126 -7.62 5.11 -30.82
N THR A 127 -7.01 4.09 -30.24
CA THR A 127 -7.65 3.17 -29.29
C THR A 127 -7.63 3.69 -27.86
N GLY A 128 -6.72 4.63 -27.54
CA GLY A 128 -6.67 5.32 -26.25
C GLY A 128 -5.41 6.16 -26.08
N TYR A 129 -5.24 6.75 -24.89
CA TYR A 129 -4.00 7.42 -24.52
C TYR A 129 -3.60 7.13 -23.07
N ILE A 130 -2.31 7.31 -22.79
CA ILE A 130 -1.73 7.40 -21.44
C ILE A 130 -0.89 8.68 -21.38
N ALA A 131 -1.08 9.50 -20.36
CA ALA A 131 -0.20 10.64 -20.12
C ALA A 131 1.20 10.15 -19.73
N SER A 132 2.25 10.73 -20.33
CA SER A 132 3.62 10.26 -20.15
C SER A 132 4.11 10.37 -18.69
N SER A 133 3.53 11.29 -17.92
CA SER A 133 3.85 11.49 -16.50
C SER A 133 3.65 10.22 -15.67
N TYR A 134 2.61 9.42 -15.93
CA TYR A 134 2.40 8.15 -15.22
C TYR A 134 3.47 7.10 -15.55
N VAL A 135 3.95 7.09 -16.80
CA VAL A 135 5.05 6.19 -17.21
C VAL A 135 6.32 6.60 -16.47
N LYS A 136 6.70 7.88 -16.54
CA LYS A 136 7.87 8.44 -15.86
C LYS A 136 7.81 8.26 -14.34
N PHE A 137 6.61 8.39 -13.76
CA PHE A 137 6.36 8.14 -12.35
C PHE A 137 6.76 6.72 -11.94
N LEU A 138 6.23 5.69 -12.60
CA LEU A 138 6.56 4.30 -12.26
C LEU A 138 8.02 3.94 -12.58
N GLU A 139 8.56 4.44 -13.70
CA GLU A 139 9.97 4.22 -14.06
C GLU A 139 10.92 4.85 -13.04
N SER A 140 10.59 6.02 -12.49
CA SER A 140 11.39 6.66 -11.44
C SER A 140 11.47 5.84 -10.15
N GLY A 141 10.45 5.01 -9.87
CA GLY A 141 10.45 4.04 -8.75
C GLY A 141 11.21 2.73 -9.05
N GLY A 142 11.69 2.57 -10.29
CA GLY A 142 12.42 1.38 -10.74
C GLY A 142 11.53 0.23 -11.22
N ALA A 143 10.38 0.53 -11.83
CA ALA A 143 9.56 -0.44 -12.56
C ALA A 143 9.62 -0.21 -14.07
N ARG A 144 9.26 -1.24 -14.85
CA ARG A 144 8.94 -1.09 -16.27
C ARG A 144 7.44 -1.01 -16.45
N VAL A 145 6.99 -0.48 -17.59
CA VAL A 145 5.58 -0.21 -17.82
C VAL A 145 5.05 -0.98 -19.02
N VAL A 146 3.83 -1.52 -18.89
CA VAL A 146 3.02 -2.03 -20.00
C VAL A 146 1.76 -1.18 -20.13
N PRO A 147 1.43 -0.64 -21.31
CA PRO A 147 0.15 0.01 -21.53
C PRO A 147 -0.98 -1.03 -21.61
N ILE A 148 -1.98 -0.92 -20.75
CA ILE A 148 -3.18 -1.76 -20.80
C ILE A 148 -4.21 -1.04 -21.69
N MET A 149 -4.49 -1.60 -22.86
CA MET A 149 -5.47 -1.02 -23.79
C MET A 149 -6.89 -1.25 -23.29
N VAL A 150 -7.76 -0.25 -23.51
CA VAL A 150 -9.20 -0.40 -23.25
C VAL A 150 -9.88 -1.18 -24.37
N ASN A 151 -11.07 -1.70 -24.08
CA ASN A 151 -11.92 -2.43 -25.03
C ASN A 151 -11.30 -3.73 -25.59
N ARG A 152 -10.40 -4.38 -24.85
CA ARG A 152 -9.94 -5.76 -25.10
C ARG A 152 -10.89 -6.80 -24.50
N GLU A 153 -10.75 -8.04 -24.94
CA GLU A 153 -11.51 -9.18 -24.41
C GLU A 153 -11.07 -9.53 -22.99
N ALA A 154 -11.98 -10.09 -22.18
CA ALA A 154 -11.70 -10.43 -20.78
C ALA A 154 -10.51 -11.39 -20.61
N GLU A 155 -10.35 -12.34 -21.53
CA GLU A 155 -9.26 -13.31 -21.52
C GLU A 155 -7.90 -12.65 -21.80
N GLU A 156 -7.84 -11.62 -22.63
CA GLU A 156 -6.61 -10.85 -22.87
C GLU A 156 -6.16 -10.13 -21.59
N TYR A 157 -7.11 -9.52 -20.85
CA TYR A 157 -6.80 -8.90 -19.56
C TYR A 157 -6.32 -9.91 -18.52
N LYS A 158 -6.91 -11.11 -18.50
CA LYS A 158 -6.51 -12.17 -17.57
C LYS A 158 -5.09 -12.68 -17.86
N ARG A 159 -4.73 -12.88 -19.13
CA ARG A 159 -3.35 -13.24 -19.52
C ARG A 159 -2.36 -12.15 -19.11
N LEU A 160 -2.70 -10.89 -19.39
CA LEU A 160 -1.85 -9.76 -19.02
C LEU A 160 -1.72 -9.62 -17.49
N PHE A 161 -2.81 -9.78 -16.74
CA PHE A 161 -2.81 -9.76 -15.27
C PHE A 161 -1.82 -10.80 -14.69
N ASN A 162 -1.82 -12.02 -15.24
CA ASN A 162 -0.90 -13.08 -14.82
C ASN A 162 0.56 -12.84 -15.24
N SER A 163 0.83 -11.81 -16.05
CA SER A 163 2.16 -11.48 -16.56
C SER A 163 2.79 -10.25 -15.87
N ILE A 164 1.96 -9.31 -15.41
CA ILE A 164 2.40 -8.07 -14.75
C ILE A 164 2.31 -8.17 -13.22
N ASN A 165 3.00 -7.25 -12.53
CA ASN A 165 3.20 -7.29 -11.08
C ASN A 165 2.37 -6.27 -10.30
N GLY A 166 1.49 -5.54 -10.97
CA GLY A 166 0.61 -4.54 -10.40
C GLY A 166 -0.08 -3.72 -11.47
N VAL A 167 -1.09 -2.94 -11.09
CA VAL A 167 -1.83 -2.08 -12.02
C VAL A 167 -2.06 -0.67 -11.47
N LEU A 168 -1.84 0.34 -12.31
CA LEU A 168 -2.17 1.74 -12.05
C LEU A 168 -3.35 2.17 -12.91
N LEU A 169 -4.38 2.69 -12.24
CA LEU A 169 -5.56 3.34 -12.80
C LEU A 169 -5.30 4.87 -12.80
N PRO A 170 -4.93 5.48 -13.93
CA PRO A 170 -4.52 6.88 -13.96
C PRO A 170 -5.70 7.85 -13.83
N GLY A 171 -5.40 9.12 -13.58
CA GLY A 171 -6.37 10.20 -13.65
C GLY A 171 -6.87 10.42 -15.08
N GLY A 172 -8.00 11.11 -15.23
CA GLY A 172 -8.63 11.24 -16.54
C GLY A 172 -10.05 11.78 -16.49
N SER A 173 -10.78 11.61 -17.60
CA SER A 173 -12.17 12.05 -17.71
C SER A 173 -13.09 11.00 -18.35
N ALA A 174 -12.69 9.71 -18.35
CA ALA A 174 -13.54 8.64 -18.83
C ALA A 174 -14.75 8.42 -17.89
N ASN A 175 -15.85 7.89 -18.42
CA ASN A 175 -17.04 7.62 -17.60
C ASN A 175 -16.78 6.41 -16.68
N ILE A 176 -16.82 6.61 -15.35
CA ILE A 176 -16.57 5.59 -14.32
C ILE A 176 -17.63 4.49 -14.21
N THR A 177 -18.67 4.51 -15.06
CA THR A 177 -19.78 3.54 -15.06
C THR A 177 -20.07 2.88 -16.40
N SER A 178 -19.62 3.44 -17.53
CA SER A 178 -19.97 2.92 -18.86
C SER A 178 -18.87 3.01 -19.91
N SER A 179 -17.61 3.27 -19.52
CA SER A 179 -16.49 3.36 -20.45
C SER A 179 -15.67 2.07 -20.55
N GLY A 180 -14.84 1.95 -21.59
CA GLY A 180 -13.83 0.89 -21.68
C GLY A 180 -12.84 0.90 -20.50
N TYR A 181 -12.53 2.10 -19.99
CA TYR A 181 -11.72 2.29 -18.78
C TYR A 181 -12.39 1.64 -17.56
N GLN A 182 -13.69 1.88 -17.36
CA GLN A 182 -14.43 1.26 -16.26
C GLN A 182 -14.44 -0.27 -16.37
N ARG A 183 -14.74 -0.81 -17.56
CA ARG A 183 -14.80 -2.26 -17.77
C ARG A 183 -13.46 -2.94 -17.50
N ALA A 184 -12.37 -2.39 -18.04
CA ALA A 184 -11.02 -2.90 -17.79
C ALA A 184 -10.62 -2.77 -16.31
N SER A 185 -10.89 -1.62 -15.68
CA SER A 185 -10.64 -1.40 -14.25
C SER A 185 -11.35 -2.44 -13.38
N LYS A 186 -12.61 -2.75 -13.70
CA LYS A 186 -13.40 -3.76 -12.98
C LYS A 186 -12.75 -5.13 -13.05
N ILE A 187 -12.34 -5.56 -14.24
CA ILE A 187 -11.70 -6.87 -14.46
C ILE A 187 -10.39 -6.96 -13.64
N PHE A 188 -9.52 -5.96 -13.74
CA PHE A 188 -8.26 -5.95 -12.97
C PHE A 188 -8.50 -5.90 -11.45
N TYR A 189 -9.50 -5.13 -10.99
CA TYR A 189 -9.86 -5.07 -9.58
C TYR A 189 -10.37 -6.42 -9.06
N GLU A 190 -11.28 -7.08 -9.78
CA GLU A 190 -11.82 -8.39 -9.40
C GLU A 190 -10.70 -9.45 -9.38
N LEU A 191 -9.85 -9.50 -10.41
CA LEU A 191 -8.69 -10.39 -10.47
C LEU A 191 -7.71 -10.11 -9.31
N ALA A 192 -7.45 -8.85 -8.97
CA ALA A 192 -6.58 -8.49 -7.86
C ALA A 192 -7.20 -8.93 -6.51
N ILE A 193 -8.49 -8.71 -6.28
CA ILE A 193 -9.18 -9.18 -5.07
C ILE A 193 -9.07 -10.71 -4.94
N GLU A 194 -9.34 -11.44 -6.01
CA GLU A 194 -9.25 -12.90 -6.03
C GLU A 194 -7.82 -13.41 -5.80
N ALA A 195 -6.83 -12.80 -6.44
CA ALA A 195 -5.41 -13.13 -6.26
C ALA A 195 -4.97 -12.92 -4.80
N ASN A 196 -5.24 -11.74 -4.25
CA ASN A 196 -4.83 -11.44 -2.87
C ASN A 196 -5.54 -12.35 -1.86
N LYS A 197 -6.82 -12.71 -2.07
CA LYS A 197 -7.54 -13.67 -1.21
C LYS A 197 -6.90 -15.06 -1.16
N ARG A 198 -6.29 -15.51 -2.26
CA ARG A 198 -5.57 -16.81 -2.34
C ARG A 198 -4.08 -16.72 -1.99
N GLY A 199 -3.61 -15.57 -1.49
CA GLY A 199 -2.21 -15.34 -1.11
C GLY A 199 -1.29 -14.95 -2.28
N ASP A 200 -1.84 -14.64 -3.44
CA ASP A 200 -1.13 -14.16 -4.62
C ASP A 200 -1.16 -12.61 -4.62
N TYR A 201 -0.10 -12.02 -4.07
CA TYR A 201 -0.03 -10.57 -3.83
C TYR A 201 -0.11 -9.80 -5.14
N PHE A 202 -1.10 -8.92 -5.32
CA PHE A 202 -1.20 -8.08 -6.53
C PHE A 202 -1.67 -6.66 -6.18
N PRO A 203 -0.79 -5.65 -6.26
CA PRO A 203 -1.13 -4.30 -5.85
C PRO A 203 -1.87 -3.49 -6.94
N VAL A 204 -2.81 -2.66 -6.49
CA VAL A 204 -3.60 -1.74 -7.34
C VAL A 204 -3.43 -0.32 -6.85
N TRP A 205 -3.18 0.61 -7.76
CA TRP A 205 -3.11 2.04 -7.48
C TRP A 205 -4.16 2.81 -8.28
N GLY A 206 -4.88 3.72 -7.64
CA GLY A 206 -5.77 4.67 -8.31
C GLY A 206 -5.38 6.11 -8.06
N THR A 207 -5.24 6.90 -9.13
CA THR A 207 -5.00 8.36 -9.06
C THR A 207 -6.18 9.13 -9.67
N CYS A 208 -6.71 10.13 -8.95
CA CYS A 208 -7.86 10.94 -9.35
C CYS A 208 -9.03 10.08 -9.86
N LEU A 209 -9.28 10.04 -11.18
CA LEU A 209 -10.27 9.16 -11.80
C LEU A 209 -10.11 7.69 -11.39
N GLY A 210 -8.88 7.20 -11.24
CA GLY A 210 -8.61 5.86 -10.74
C GLY A 210 -9.09 5.65 -9.30
N TYR A 211 -8.89 6.64 -8.42
CA TYR A 211 -9.42 6.59 -7.05
C TYR A 211 -10.95 6.65 -7.04
N GLU A 212 -11.55 7.55 -7.83
CA GLU A 212 -13.00 7.60 -8.03
C GLU A 212 -13.54 6.23 -8.50
N GLN A 213 -12.87 5.61 -9.48
CA GLN A 213 -13.23 4.29 -9.98
C GLN A 213 -13.14 3.21 -8.91
N LEU A 214 -12.07 3.19 -8.10
CA LEU A 214 -11.92 2.25 -6.98
C LEU A 214 -13.07 2.38 -5.98
N THR A 215 -13.52 3.60 -5.68
CA THR A 215 -14.62 3.80 -4.73
C THR A 215 -15.93 3.20 -5.26
N VAL A 216 -16.23 3.38 -6.55
CA VAL A 216 -17.40 2.78 -7.21
C VAL A 216 -17.28 1.25 -7.27
N LEU A 217 -16.10 0.71 -7.55
CA LEU A 217 -15.88 -0.74 -7.59
C LEU A 217 -16.03 -1.39 -6.21
N THR A 218 -15.65 -0.67 -5.16
CA THR A 218 -15.72 -1.16 -3.77
C THR A 218 -17.15 -1.11 -3.24
N SER A 219 -17.86 0.00 -3.46
CA SER A 219 -19.22 0.20 -2.92
C SER A 219 -20.35 -0.28 -3.83
N GLY A 220 -20.08 -0.43 -5.13
CA GLY A 220 -21.12 -0.63 -6.14
C GLY A 220 -21.97 0.61 -6.44
N GLU A 221 -21.65 1.78 -5.85
CA GLU A 221 -22.49 2.99 -5.88
C GLU A 221 -21.74 4.21 -6.46
N LYS A 222 -22.48 5.15 -7.07
CA LYS A 222 -21.93 6.44 -7.51
C LYS A 222 -21.95 7.44 -6.36
N LEU A 223 -20.84 7.56 -5.65
CA LEU A 223 -20.73 8.26 -4.36
C LEU A 223 -20.08 9.64 -4.42
N LEU A 224 -19.82 10.15 -5.64
CA LEU A 224 -19.04 11.36 -5.81
C LEU A 224 -19.89 12.63 -5.59
N THR A 225 -19.31 13.59 -4.89
CA THR A 225 -19.85 14.92 -4.67
C THR A 225 -18.99 15.94 -5.42
N ARG A 226 -19.63 16.98 -5.97
CA ARG A 226 -18.92 18.03 -6.68
C ARG A 226 -18.10 18.88 -5.71
N THR A 227 -16.87 19.20 -6.08
CA THR A 227 -15.92 19.99 -5.28
C THR A 227 -15.21 21.02 -6.16
N ASN A 228 -14.77 22.14 -5.57
CA ASN A 228 -14.07 23.22 -6.27
C ASN A 228 -12.55 23.02 -6.29
N THR A 229 -12.09 21.96 -6.97
CA THR A 229 -10.72 21.44 -6.90
C THR A 229 -10.11 21.19 -8.28
N SER A 230 -10.57 21.92 -9.29
CA SER A 230 -10.18 21.71 -10.70
C SER A 230 -8.82 22.27 -11.10
N GLY A 231 -8.03 22.78 -10.15
CA GLY A 231 -6.69 23.31 -10.38
C GLY A 231 -6.15 24.06 -9.17
N VAL A 232 -5.69 23.32 -8.16
CA VAL A 232 -5.15 23.87 -6.91
C VAL A 232 -4.07 22.93 -6.33
N ALA A 233 -3.02 23.47 -5.73
CA ALA A 233 -2.10 22.69 -4.92
C ALA A 233 -2.50 22.79 -3.44
N LEU A 234 -2.56 21.65 -2.75
CA LEU A 234 -2.98 21.55 -1.35
C LEU A 234 -1.94 20.79 -0.52
N PRO A 235 -1.79 21.11 0.78
CA PRO A 235 -1.18 20.19 1.75
C PRO A 235 -2.10 18.97 1.96
N LEU A 236 -1.66 17.98 2.72
CA LEU A 236 -2.47 16.84 3.16
C LEU A 236 -2.84 17.00 4.63
N LEU A 237 -4.14 16.98 4.93
CA LEU A 237 -4.62 16.92 6.30
C LEU A 237 -4.58 15.45 6.75
N PHE A 238 -3.45 15.02 7.32
CA PHE A 238 -3.28 13.63 7.74
C PHE A 238 -4.23 13.24 8.88
N THR A 239 -4.80 12.04 8.78
CA THR A 239 -5.54 11.42 9.88
C THR A 239 -4.57 10.67 10.80
N LYS A 240 -5.09 10.16 11.92
CA LYS A 240 -4.32 9.27 12.81
C LYS A 240 -3.83 7.99 12.13
N GLU A 241 -4.52 7.52 11.09
CA GLU A 241 -4.20 6.27 10.37
C GLU A 241 -2.92 6.40 9.54
N ALA A 242 -2.56 7.62 9.11
CA ALA A 242 -1.34 7.86 8.33
C ALA A 242 -0.06 7.39 9.03
N LYS A 243 0.01 7.55 10.37
CA LYS A 243 1.20 7.22 11.19
C LYS A 243 1.60 5.74 11.13
N GLN A 244 0.64 4.84 10.92
CA GLN A 244 0.86 3.39 10.86
C GLN A 244 0.56 2.82 9.46
N SER A 245 0.37 3.69 8.47
CA SER A 245 0.03 3.29 7.12
C SER A 245 1.18 2.56 6.44
N ARG A 246 0.85 1.69 5.48
CA ARG A 246 1.86 1.09 4.60
C ARG A 246 2.43 2.14 3.67
N MET A 247 1.56 3.00 3.12
CA MET A 247 1.91 4.03 2.13
C MET A 247 3.00 4.98 2.62
N PHE A 248 2.86 5.53 3.83
CA PHE A 248 3.78 6.55 4.34
C PHE A 248 4.88 6.00 5.26
N LYS A 249 4.97 4.67 5.45
CA LYS A 249 5.89 4.04 6.41
C LYS A 249 7.35 4.45 6.23
N ASN A 250 7.80 4.61 4.98
CA ASN A 250 9.19 4.89 4.63
C ASN A 250 9.43 6.35 4.25
N PHE A 251 8.44 7.23 4.42
CA PHE A 251 8.60 8.65 4.12
C PHE A 251 9.44 9.31 5.22
N PRO A 252 10.42 10.18 4.87
CA PRO A 252 11.15 10.96 5.85
C PRO A 252 10.21 11.84 6.67
N ALA A 253 10.50 12.03 7.96
CA ALA A 253 9.68 12.85 8.83
C ALA A 253 9.53 14.29 8.31
N GLU A 254 10.61 14.87 7.79
CA GLU A 254 10.61 16.21 7.17
C GLU A 254 9.69 16.28 5.93
N LEU A 255 9.65 15.20 5.13
CA LEU A 255 8.76 15.12 3.97
C LEU A 255 7.30 15.01 4.40
N MET A 256 7.03 14.25 5.46
CA MET A 256 5.69 14.16 6.05
C MET A 256 5.22 15.52 6.61
N GLU A 257 6.12 16.28 7.23
CA GLU A 257 5.83 17.64 7.71
C GLU A 257 5.57 18.61 6.55
N ALA A 258 6.39 18.55 5.49
CA ALA A 258 6.18 19.34 4.29
C ALA A 258 4.85 19.00 3.60
N LEU A 259 4.51 17.70 3.48
CA LEU A 259 3.20 17.27 2.98
C LEU A 259 2.05 17.80 3.83
N ALA A 260 2.23 17.92 5.15
CA ALA A 260 1.18 18.40 6.05
C ALA A 260 0.97 19.93 6.02
N SER A 261 1.97 20.70 5.59
CA SER A 261 2.00 22.16 5.76
C SER A 261 2.15 22.95 4.47
N GLU A 262 2.77 22.38 3.43
CA GLU A 262 3.02 23.04 2.15
C GLU A 262 2.04 22.58 1.06
N PRO A 263 1.69 23.44 0.08
CA PRO A 263 0.85 23.07 -1.05
C PRO A 263 1.62 22.18 -2.05
N LEU A 264 1.79 20.89 -1.73
CA LEU A 264 2.61 19.95 -2.51
C LEU A 264 1.80 19.04 -3.43
N THR A 265 0.49 18.89 -3.20
CA THR A 265 -0.33 17.89 -3.91
C THR A 265 -1.22 18.56 -4.95
N GLU A 266 -1.04 18.22 -6.22
CA GLU A 266 -1.86 18.79 -7.28
C GLU A 266 -3.25 18.17 -7.32
N ASN A 267 -4.27 19.03 -7.34
CA ASN A 267 -5.66 18.67 -7.48
C ASN A 267 -6.22 19.31 -8.76
N SER A 268 -6.67 18.48 -9.69
CA SER A 268 -7.32 18.85 -10.95
C SER A 268 -8.59 18.04 -11.20
N HIS A 269 -9.44 17.90 -10.18
CA HIS A 269 -10.69 17.12 -10.22
C HIS A 269 -11.93 18.01 -10.00
N LYS A 270 -13.10 17.48 -10.36
CA LYS A 270 -14.40 18.17 -10.17
C LYS A 270 -15.30 17.45 -9.17
N TRP A 271 -14.88 16.27 -8.77
CA TRP A 271 -15.67 15.30 -8.05
C TRP A 271 -14.75 14.64 -7.02
N SER A 272 -15.22 14.53 -5.79
CA SER A 272 -14.52 13.86 -4.69
C SER A 272 -15.47 12.95 -3.93
N VAL A 273 -14.92 12.02 -3.15
CA VAL A 273 -15.69 11.34 -2.09
C VAL A 273 -15.64 12.19 -0.82
N SER A 274 -16.79 12.71 -0.38
CA SER A 274 -16.84 13.47 0.89
C SER A 274 -16.49 12.56 2.07
N VAL A 275 -15.90 13.13 3.12
CA VAL A 275 -15.59 12.39 4.36
C VAL A 275 -16.85 11.81 4.98
N LEU A 276 -17.97 12.55 4.90
CA LEU A 276 -19.28 12.07 5.35
C LEU A 276 -19.70 10.82 4.59
N THR A 277 -19.67 10.87 3.25
CA THR A 277 -20.04 9.74 2.37
C THR A 277 -19.19 8.51 2.67
N HIS A 278 -17.87 8.69 2.82
CA HIS A 278 -16.98 7.58 3.18
C HIS A 278 -17.35 6.95 4.53
N LYS A 279 -17.63 7.78 5.54
CA LYS A 279 -17.96 7.31 6.90
C LYS A 279 -19.32 6.62 6.99
N THR A 280 -20.29 7.01 6.15
CA THR A 280 -21.65 6.45 6.18
C THR A 280 -21.84 5.25 5.26
N ASN A 281 -21.08 5.16 4.16
CA ASN A 281 -21.07 3.97 3.30
C ASN A 281 -20.25 2.84 3.97
N LYS A 282 -20.92 1.73 4.32
CA LYS A 282 -20.31 0.64 5.08
C LYS A 282 -19.18 -0.06 4.32
N ASP A 283 -19.32 -0.21 3.00
CA ASP A 283 -18.33 -0.91 2.18
C ASP A 283 -17.04 -0.09 2.10
N LEU A 284 -17.12 1.22 1.84
CA LEU A 284 -15.95 2.09 1.85
C LEU A 284 -15.27 2.13 3.23
N LYS A 285 -16.06 2.35 4.30
CA LYS A 285 -15.54 2.44 5.66
C LYS A 285 -14.81 1.17 6.11
N ASN A 286 -15.33 0.01 5.76
CA ASN A 286 -14.76 -1.27 6.17
C ASN A 286 -13.58 -1.68 5.28
N PHE A 287 -13.52 -1.18 4.05
CA PHE A 287 -12.49 -1.56 3.11
C PHE A 287 -11.26 -0.66 3.17
N TYR A 288 -11.43 0.65 3.39
CA TYR A 288 -10.36 1.65 3.29
C TYR A 288 -10.06 2.36 4.61
N LYS A 289 -8.77 2.48 4.93
CA LYS A 289 -8.24 3.49 5.84
C LYS A 289 -8.13 4.82 5.12
N VAL A 290 -8.68 5.87 5.70
CA VAL A 290 -8.47 7.25 5.24
C VAL A 290 -7.17 7.76 5.83
N LEU A 291 -6.15 7.98 4.98
CA LEU A 291 -4.83 8.46 5.41
C LEU A 291 -4.76 9.99 5.44
N SER A 292 -5.44 10.66 4.51
CA SER A 292 -5.55 12.12 4.51
C SER A 292 -6.89 12.59 3.97
N THR A 293 -7.27 13.79 4.38
CA THR A 293 -8.41 14.55 3.86
C THR A 293 -7.95 15.91 3.35
N ASN A 294 -8.85 16.60 2.66
CA ASN A 294 -8.71 17.98 2.24
C ASN A 294 -10.08 18.67 2.26
N THR A 295 -10.11 20.00 2.11
CA THR A 295 -11.34 20.78 1.98
C THR A 295 -11.23 21.71 0.79
N ASP A 296 -12.34 21.93 0.09
CA ASP A 296 -12.46 22.97 -0.94
C ASP A 296 -13.01 24.31 -0.38
N GLY A 297 -13.15 24.39 0.94
CA GLY A 297 -13.76 25.51 1.67
C GLY A 297 -15.19 25.22 2.14
N GLU A 298 -15.89 24.28 1.51
CA GLU A 298 -17.26 23.90 1.84
C GLU A 298 -17.37 22.42 2.22
N ILE A 299 -16.70 21.55 1.47
CA ILE A 299 -16.79 20.10 1.58
C ILE A 299 -15.42 19.52 1.96
N GLU A 300 -15.38 18.85 3.11
CA GLU A 300 -14.25 17.98 3.45
C GLU A 300 -14.35 16.67 2.65
N PHE A 301 -13.28 16.31 1.95
CA PHE A 301 -13.18 15.13 1.10
C PHE A 301 -11.95 14.28 1.41
N VAL A 302 -12.06 12.99 1.11
CA VAL A 302 -10.96 12.04 1.25
C VAL A 302 -9.96 12.25 0.13
N SER A 303 -8.68 12.44 0.48
CA SER A 303 -7.62 12.71 -0.51
C SER A 303 -6.62 11.57 -0.66
N THR A 304 -6.42 10.73 0.36
CA THR A 304 -5.56 9.55 0.28
C THR A 304 -6.14 8.39 1.08
N VAL A 305 -6.12 7.18 0.50
CA VAL A 305 -6.55 5.94 1.16
C VAL A 305 -5.60 4.77 0.91
N GLU A 306 -5.62 3.80 1.81
CA GLU A 306 -5.16 2.44 1.58
C GLU A 306 -6.19 1.44 2.09
N ALA A 307 -6.33 0.28 1.46
CA ALA A 307 -7.25 -0.75 1.94
C ALA A 307 -6.71 -1.42 3.22
N TYR A 308 -7.59 -1.90 4.11
CA TYR A 308 -7.15 -2.59 5.33
C TYR A 308 -6.37 -3.86 5.00
N ASP A 309 -7.00 -4.75 4.23
CA ASP A 309 -6.54 -6.14 4.02
C ASP A 309 -5.99 -6.42 2.62
N TYR A 310 -6.09 -5.45 1.70
CA TYR A 310 -5.64 -5.58 0.32
C TYR A 310 -4.56 -4.53 -0.01
N PRO A 311 -3.61 -4.84 -0.92
CA PRO A 311 -2.64 -3.86 -1.41
C PRO A 311 -3.26 -2.91 -2.45
N ILE A 312 -4.33 -2.23 -2.05
CA ILE A 312 -5.10 -1.32 -2.90
C ILE A 312 -4.97 0.10 -2.33
N TYR A 313 -4.55 1.02 -3.18
CA TYR A 313 -4.13 2.36 -2.81
C TYR A 313 -4.82 3.41 -3.67
N GLY A 314 -5.17 4.55 -3.07
CA GLY A 314 -5.88 5.61 -3.77
C GLY A 314 -5.39 7.00 -3.39
N THR A 315 -5.18 7.84 -4.39
CA THR A 315 -4.90 9.28 -4.24
C THR A 315 -5.90 10.05 -5.09
N GLN A 316 -6.62 11.00 -4.50
CA GLN A 316 -7.48 11.91 -5.27
C GLN A 316 -6.63 12.96 -6.04
N TRP A 317 -5.48 13.30 -5.48
CA TRP A 317 -4.48 14.20 -6.05
C TRP A 317 -3.51 13.46 -6.98
N HIS A 318 -2.69 14.22 -7.70
CA HIS A 318 -1.81 13.75 -8.77
C HIS A 318 -0.33 13.74 -8.37
N PRO A 319 0.19 12.64 -7.78
CA PRO A 319 1.60 12.58 -7.38
C PRO A 319 2.56 12.67 -8.57
N GLU A 320 2.15 12.27 -9.77
CA GLU A 320 3.00 12.22 -10.96
C GLU A 320 3.33 13.61 -11.54
N LYS A 321 2.54 14.66 -11.22
CA LYS A 321 2.64 15.94 -11.93
C LYS A 321 3.84 16.78 -11.50
N ASN A 322 4.18 16.76 -10.21
CA ASN A 322 5.19 17.66 -9.64
C ASN A 322 6.55 17.57 -10.34
N ALA A 323 6.95 16.38 -10.77
CA ALA A 323 8.24 16.16 -11.43
C ALA A 323 8.17 16.22 -12.98
N PHE A 324 6.98 16.10 -13.58
CA PHE A 324 6.87 15.74 -15.00
C PHE A 324 5.92 16.62 -15.84
N GLU A 325 5.10 17.48 -15.23
CA GLU A 325 4.10 18.29 -15.93
C GLU A 325 4.22 19.78 -15.62
N TRP A 326 4.47 20.64 -16.62
CA TRP A 326 4.92 22.03 -16.41
C TRP A 326 3.91 23.09 -16.89
N ARG A 327 2.73 22.67 -17.37
CA ARG A 327 1.80 23.54 -18.11
C ARG A 327 0.84 24.35 -17.25
N ARG A 328 0.87 24.20 -15.93
CA ARG A 328 -0.08 24.86 -15.03
C ARG A 328 0.67 25.50 -13.87
N PRO A 329 0.45 26.80 -13.59
CA PRO A 329 1.20 27.53 -12.58
C PRO A 329 0.91 27.06 -11.15
N TYR A 330 -0.19 26.34 -10.94
CA TYR A 330 -0.57 25.79 -9.64
C TYR A 330 0.05 24.40 -9.36
N ILE A 331 0.76 23.79 -10.32
CA ILE A 331 1.50 22.55 -10.05
C ILE A 331 2.72 22.91 -9.21
N SER A 332 2.88 22.24 -8.07
CA SER A 332 4.03 22.47 -7.20
C SER A 332 5.27 21.79 -7.76
N HIS A 333 6.35 22.55 -7.93
CA HIS A 333 7.65 22.09 -8.38
C HIS A 333 8.74 22.26 -7.32
N SER A 334 8.36 22.44 -6.05
CA SER A 334 9.32 22.54 -4.95
C SER A 334 10.12 21.23 -4.80
N PRO A 335 11.33 21.26 -4.20
CA PRO A 335 12.08 20.05 -3.90
C PRO A 335 11.25 19.00 -3.13
N SER A 336 10.46 19.43 -2.15
CA SER A 336 9.57 18.56 -1.37
C SER A 336 8.44 17.98 -2.22
N ALA A 337 7.89 18.74 -3.17
CA ALA A 337 6.86 18.26 -4.09
C ALA A 337 7.40 17.16 -5.02
N VAL A 338 8.61 17.35 -5.56
CA VAL A 338 9.30 16.35 -6.40
C VAL A 338 9.70 15.12 -5.58
N MET A 339 10.18 15.31 -4.36
CA MET A 339 10.50 14.22 -3.44
C MET A 339 9.25 13.39 -3.12
N SER A 340 8.10 14.04 -2.93
CA SER A 340 6.81 13.36 -2.73
C SER A 340 6.44 12.47 -3.92
N THR A 341 6.63 12.94 -5.16
CA THR A 341 6.46 12.11 -6.36
C THR A 341 7.31 10.83 -6.30
N PHE A 342 8.59 10.98 -5.99
CA PHE A 342 9.52 9.85 -5.94
C PHE A 342 9.13 8.83 -4.86
N TYR A 343 8.83 9.28 -3.63
CA TYR A 343 8.50 8.37 -2.53
C TYR A 343 7.16 7.64 -2.77
N MET A 344 6.18 8.30 -3.40
CA MET A 344 4.92 7.65 -3.79
C MET A 344 5.16 6.58 -4.86
N ALA A 345 6.00 6.87 -5.86
CA ALA A 345 6.38 5.88 -6.88
C ALA A 345 7.15 4.71 -6.26
N GLN A 346 8.15 5.00 -5.43
CA GLN A 346 8.98 4.00 -4.77
C GLN A 346 8.13 3.07 -3.90
N PHE A 347 7.17 3.62 -3.15
CA PHE A 347 6.23 2.83 -2.37
C PHE A 347 5.45 1.85 -3.26
N PHE A 348 4.78 2.33 -4.30
CA PHE A 348 3.95 1.45 -5.14
C PHE A 348 4.78 0.44 -5.94
N VAL A 349 5.98 0.80 -6.40
CA VAL A 349 6.88 -0.15 -7.05
C VAL A 349 7.35 -1.22 -6.06
N ASN A 350 7.65 -0.86 -4.80
CA ASN A 350 7.98 -1.84 -3.76
C ASN A 350 6.85 -2.82 -3.49
N GLU A 351 5.60 -2.37 -3.54
CA GLU A 351 4.43 -3.27 -3.46
C GLU A 351 4.45 -4.29 -4.60
N ALA A 352 4.74 -3.85 -5.83
CA ALA A 352 4.80 -4.74 -6.99
C ALA A 352 5.95 -5.74 -6.92
N ARG A 353 7.04 -5.43 -6.19
CA ARG A 353 8.15 -6.39 -5.99
C ARG A 353 7.76 -7.62 -5.17
N ASN A 354 6.62 -7.59 -4.47
CA ASN A 354 6.08 -8.73 -3.73
C ASN A 354 5.23 -9.68 -4.60
N ASN A 355 5.02 -9.35 -5.88
CA ASN A 355 4.38 -10.21 -6.87
C ASN A 355 5.42 -10.88 -7.79
N PHE A 356 5.22 -12.16 -8.10
CA PHE A 356 6.13 -12.97 -8.94
C PHE A 356 5.55 -13.40 -10.28
N HIS A 357 4.50 -12.74 -10.75
CA HIS A 357 4.03 -12.89 -12.12
C HIS A 357 5.14 -12.54 -13.11
N THR A 358 5.12 -13.23 -14.25
CA THR A 358 6.07 -13.03 -15.34
C THR A 358 5.35 -13.34 -16.65
N PHE A 359 5.75 -12.66 -17.73
CA PHE A 359 5.37 -13.08 -19.08
C PHE A 359 5.85 -14.50 -19.38
N GLU A 360 5.18 -15.18 -20.32
CA GLU A 360 5.55 -16.56 -20.69
C GLU A 360 6.92 -16.62 -21.38
N SER A 361 7.33 -15.53 -22.04
CA SER A 361 8.61 -15.42 -22.71
C SER A 361 9.16 -13.99 -22.70
N GLU A 362 10.48 -13.86 -22.88
CA GLU A 362 11.15 -12.56 -23.05
C GLU A 362 10.67 -11.81 -24.31
N GLU A 363 10.26 -12.53 -25.35
CA GLU A 363 9.75 -11.92 -26.58
C GLU A 363 8.39 -11.28 -26.35
N GLU A 364 7.49 -11.99 -25.67
CA GLU A 364 6.18 -11.45 -25.28
C GLU A 364 6.34 -10.24 -24.37
N GLU A 365 7.20 -10.35 -23.34
CA GLU A 365 7.55 -9.24 -22.46
C GLU A 365 8.03 -8.03 -23.27
N ARG A 366 9.04 -8.23 -24.14
CA ARG A 366 9.62 -7.16 -24.95
C ARG A 366 8.57 -6.49 -25.82
N SER A 367 7.64 -7.24 -26.41
CA SER A 367 6.58 -6.72 -27.28
C SER A 367 5.49 -5.95 -26.53
N ALA A 368 5.26 -6.28 -25.26
CA ALA A 368 4.23 -5.65 -24.43
C ALA A 368 4.67 -4.30 -23.83
N LEU A 369 5.98 -4.08 -23.66
CA LEU A 369 6.50 -2.91 -22.96
C LEU A 369 6.19 -1.58 -23.66
N ILE A 370 6.09 -0.52 -22.86
CA ILE A 370 5.90 0.85 -23.32
C ILE A 370 7.01 1.33 -24.26
N TYR A 371 8.19 0.69 -24.22
CA TYR A 371 9.34 1.00 -25.08
C TYR A 371 9.09 0.79 -26.58
N ASN A 372 8.02 0.10 -26.96
CA ASN A 372 7.60 -0.05 -28.36
C ASN A 372 6.76 1.13 -28.86
N TYR A 373 6.47 2.11 -28.02
CA TYR A 373 5.60 3.24 -28.32
C TYR A 373 6.37 4.54 -28.18
N ASN A 374 6.05 5.52 -29.04
CA ASN A 374 6.63 6.85 -28.99
C ASN A 374 5.60 7.85 -28.47
N PRO A 375 5.90 8.62 -27.40
CA PRO A 375 5.00 9.65 -26.94
C PRO A 375 5.02 10.84 -27.90
N VAL A 376 3.89 11.51 -28.07
CA VAL A 376 3.77 12.74 -28.85
C VAL A 376 3.60 13.95 -27.93
N HIS A 377 4.11 15.11 -28.35
CA HIS A 377 3.79 16.37 -27.68
C HIS A 377 2.30 16.66 -27.77
N SER A 378 1.70 17.01 -26.63
CA SER A 378 0.28 17.32 -26.59
C SER A 378 0.00 18.73 -27.12
N ALA A 379 -1.18 18.94 -27.70
CA ALA A 379 -1.69 20.26 -28.08
C ALA A 379 -1.58 21.27 -26.92
N PRO A 380 -1.33 22.57 -27.17
CA PRO A 380 -1.02 23.56 -26.13
C PRO A 380 -2.03 23.64 -24.97
N ASN A 381 -3.31 23.43 -25.25
CA ASN A 381 -4.39 23.46 -24.26
C ASN A 381 -4.47 22.21 -23.36
N SER A 382 -3.76 21.14 -23.69
CA SER A 382 -3.67 19.92 -22.88
C SER A 382 -3.10 20.21 -21.48
N GLY A 383 -3.58 19.47 -20.47
CA GLY A 383 -3.02 19.47 -19.12
C GLY A 383 -1.79 18.56 -18.97
N PHE A 384 -1.22 18.10 -20.08
CA PHE A 384 -0.08 17.19 -20.13
C PHE A 384 0.92 17.64 -21.19
N GLU A 385 2.22 17.46 -20.96
CA GLU A 385 3.29 17.75 -21.91
C GLU A 385 3.32 16.76 -23.06
N GLN A 386 3.32 15.47 -22.74
CA GLN A 386 3.39 14.38 -23.70
C GLN A 386 2.39 13.28 -23.35
N LYS A 387 1.88 12.62 -24.39
CA LYS A 387 0.98 11.47 -24.29
C LYS A 387 1.46 10.35 -25.20
N TYR A 388 1.36 9.13 -24.72
CA TYR A 388 1.33 7.98 -25.61
C TYR A 388 -0.09 7.89 -26.19
N ILE A 389 -0.18 7.82 -27.51
CA ILE A 389 -1.43 7.60 -28.24
C ILE A 389 -1.30 6.25 -28.91
N PHE A 390 -2.32 5.41 -28.73
CA PHE A 390 -2.35 4.02 -29.20
C PHE A 390 -3.41 3.82 -30.29
#